data_AF-A0A2D6FL25-F1
#
_entry.id   AF-A0A2D6FL25-F1
#
_cell.length_a   1.000
_cell.length_b   1.000
_cell.length_c   1.000
_cell.angle_alpha   90.00
_cell.angle_beta   90.00
_cell.angle_gamma   90.00
#
_symmetry.space_group_name_H-M   'P 1'
#
loop_
_entity.id
_entity.type
_entity.pdbx_description
1 polymer ?
#
loop_
_entity_poly.entity_id
_entity_poly.type
_entity_poly.pdbx_seq_one_letter_code
_entity_poly.pdbx_strand_id
1 'polypeptide(L)'
;MASRVDYAVSMTPVRTIAASGDYDAQDVMANDVGKALGGSASINTGSEDHTTVGYASKTVSYANAPATGGAKVALGGDGVDHVMVFIKHTGFEYDSGLGTTANSQGLVVYIETSADLATYAKFTIPAGGAVCIPSITLAADCGLWAESAGAATIAVEYALVL
;
A
#
# COMPACT_ATOMS: atom_id res chain seq x y z
N MET A 1 -18.18 14.92 -24.30
CA MET A 1 -18.41 13.60 -23.69
C MET A 1 -18.24 13.81 -22.20
N ALA A 2 -19.25 13.54 -21.37
CA ALA A 2 -19.10 13.73 -19.92
C ALA A 2 -18.11 12.69 -19.40
N SER A 3 -17.06 13.14 -18.72
CA SER A 3 -16.16 12.22 -18.02
C SER A 3 -16.87 11.71 -16.76
N ARG A 4 -16.43 10.56 -16.26
CA ARG A 4 -16.95 10.01 -15.00
C ARG A 4 -15.85 9.32 -14.23
N VAL A 5 -15.95 9.39 -12.91
CA VAL A 5 -15.13 8.59 -11.99
C VAL A 5 -16.02 7.51 -11.40
N ASP A 6 -15.69 6.26 -11.73
CA ASP A 6 -16.32 5.07 -11.17
C ASP A 6 -15.40 4.53 -10.07
N TYR A 7 -15.91 4.37 -8.84
CA TYR A 7 -15.13 3.82 -7.74
C TYR A 7 -15.91 2.79 -6.93
N ALA A 8 -15.16 1.90 -6.29
CA ALA A 8 -15.65 0.96 -5.30
C ALA A 8 -14.64 0.85 -4.17
N VAL A 9 -15.13 0.89 -2.92
CA VAL A 9 -14.36 0.58 -1.73
C VAL A 9 -15.01 -0.62 -1.08
N SER A 10 -14.21 -1.59 -0.63
CA SER A 10 -14.71 -2.73 0.14
C SER A 10 -13.64 -3.15 1.13
N MET A 11 -14.07 -3.31 2.38
CA MET A 11 -13.27 -3.85 3.46
C MET A 11 -14.09 -4.95 4.12
N THR A 12 -13.57 -6.18 4.05
CA THR A 12 -14.16 -7.35 4.70
C THR A 12 -13.29 -7.71 5.90
N PRO A 13 -13.76 -7.53 7.15
CA PRO A 13 -13.03 -7.98 8.31
C PRO A 13 -12.81 -9.50 8.22
N VAL A 14 -11.55 -9.94 8.27
CA VAL A 14 -11.22 -11.38 8.37
C VAL A 14 -10.65 -11.60 9.76
N ARG A 15 -11.30 -12.44 10.59
CA ARG A 15 -10.76 -12.80 11.92
C ARG A 15 -10.43 -14.28 11.99
N THR A 16 -9.15 -14.56 12.23
CA THR A 16 -8.69 -15.75 12.96
C THR A 16 -7.70 -15.29 14.03
N ILE A 17 -8.17 -15.00 15.25
CA ILE A 17 -7.27 -14.77 16.39
C ILE A 17 -7.05 -16.12 17.05
N ALA A 18 -5.86 -16.69 16.87
CA ALA A 18 -5.46 -17.90 17.56
C ALA A 18 -5.27 -17.60 19.05
N ALA A 19 -5.84 -18.44 19.92
CA ALA A 19 -5.67 -18.33 21.36
C ALA A 19 -4.25 -18.77 21.76
N SER A 20 -3.27 -17.87 21.69
CA SER A 20 -2.00 -18.09 22.39
C SER A 20 -1.30 -16.77 22.69
N GLY A 21 -1.35 -16.38 23.96
CA GLY A 21 -0.58 -15.27 24.51
C GLY A 21 -1.37 -13.98 24.58
N ASP A 22 -2.00 -13.74 25.72
CA ASP A 22 -2.32 -12.38 26.17
C ASP A 22 -1.06 -11.49 25.99
N TYR A 23 -1.25 -10.22 25.62
CA TYR A 23 -0.28 -9.10 25.61
C TYR A 23 0.04 -8.39 24.28
N ASP A 24 -0.70 -8.59 23.19
CA ASP A 24 -0.72 -7.56 22.13
C ASP A 24 -2.12 -6.98 21.98
N ALA A 25 -2.27 -5.69 22.29
CA ALA A 25 -3.49 -4.96 22.04
C ALA A 25 -3.64 -4.84 20.51
N GLN A 26 -4.45 -5.71 19.92
CA GLN A 26 -4.76 -5.65 18.49
C GLN A 26 -6.04 -4.85 18.29
N ASP A 27 -5.91 -3.67 17.66
CA ASP A 27 -7.05 -2.90 17.19
C ASP A 27 -7.65 -3.63 15.98
N VAL A 28 -8.71 -4.40 16.23
CA VAL A 28 -9.47 -5.11 15.19
C VAL A 28 -10.84 -4.47 15.03
N MET A 29 -11.34 -4.45 13.79
CA MET A 29 -12.74 -4.07 13.59
C MET A 29 -13.66 -5.09 14.24
N ALA A 30 -14.64 -4.57 14.97
CA ALA A 30 -15.56 -5.39 15.73
C ALA A 30 -16.40 -6.29 14.81
N ASN A 31 -16.60 -7.54 15.24
CA ASN A 31 -17.27 -8.57 14.43
C ASN A 31 -18.77 -8.28 14.21
N ASP A 32 -19.36 -7.44 15.06
CA ASP A 32 -20.76 -7.00 14.97
C ASP A 32 -21.01 -6.02 13.82
N VAL A 33 -19.96 -5.46 13.21
CA VAL A 33 -20.06 -4.73 11.94
C VAL A 33 -20.68 -5.63 10.85
N GLY A 34 -20.49 -6.97 10.95
CA GLY A 34 -21.32 -8.03 10.36
C GLY A 34 -21.54 -8.01 8.84
N LYS A 35 -20.98 -7.02 8.15
CA LYS A 35 -21.18 -6.70 6.74
C LYS A 35 -19.87 -6.14 6.20
N ALA A 36 -19.61 -6.37 4.90
CA ALA A 36 -18.55 -5.67 4.21
C ALA A 36 -18.79 -4.16 4.33
N LEU A 37 -17.81 -3.44 4.87
CA LEU A 37 -17.81 -1.98 4.84
C LEU A 37 -17.40 -1.59 3.44
N GLY A 38 -18.38 -1.23 2.61
CA GLY A 38 -18.11 -0.93 1.22
C GLY A 38 -19.24 -0.17 0.54
N GLY A 39 -18.90 0.41 -0.60
CA GLY A 39 -19.80 1.18 -1.43
C GLY A 39 -19.16 1.47 -2.77
N SER A 40 -20.00 1.66 -3.78
CA SER A 40 -19.56 2.10 -5.10
C SER A 40 -20.40 3.29 -5.54
N ALA A 41 -19.79 4.20 -6.29
CA ALA A 41 -20.51 5.27 -6.94
C ALA A 41 -19.91 5.60 -8.31
N SER A 42 -20.71 6.30 -9.10
CA SER A 42 -20.32 6.90 -10.37
C SER A 42 -20.59 8.39 -10.26
N ILE A 43 -19.53 9.20 -10.33
CA ILE A 43 -19.62 10.65 -10.20
C ILE A 43 -19.33 11.26 -11.56
N ASN A 44 -20.25 12.09 -12.05
CA ASN A 44 -20.05 12.86 -13.28
C ASN A 44 -18.96 13.91 -13.04
N THR A 45 -18.00 14.00 -13.96
CA THR A 45 -16.91 14.98 -13.92
C THR A 45 -16.75 15.70 -15.26
N GLY A 46 -16.27 16.93 -15.22
CA GLY A 46 -15.68 17.60 -16.37
C GLY A 46 -14.31 17.02 -16.68
N SER A 47 -13.86 17.16 -17.94
CA SER A 47 -12.51 16.75 -18.36
C SER A 47 -11.39 17.53 -17.67
N GLU A 48 -11.70 18.70 -17.11
CA GLU A 48 -10.76 19.55 -16.36
C GLU A 48 -10.75 19.24 -14.86
N ASP A 49 -11.77 18.53 -14.35
CA ASP A 49 -11.98 18.32 -12.91
C ASP A 49 -11.14 17.16 -12.34
N HIS A 50 -10.43 16.42 -13.18
CA HIS A 50 -9.64 15.28 -12.76
C HIS A 50 -8.41 15.12 -13.65
N THR A 51 -7.28 14.86 -13.01
CA THR A 51 -6.10 14.29 -13.65
C THR A 51 -6.16 12.79 -13.44
N THR A 52 -5.98 12.00 -14.50
CA THR A 52 -5.87 10.55 -14.32
C THR A 52 -4.51 10.25 -13.69
N VAL A 53 -4.52 9.76 -12.46
CA VAL A 53 -3.32 9.32 -11.76
C VAL A 53 -3.43 7.83 -11.46
N GLY A 54 -2.37 7.09 -11.76
CA GLY A 54 -2.45 5.66 -12.04
C GLY A 54 -2.98 5.36 -13.45
N TYR A 55 -2.83 4.10 -13.90
CA TYR A 55 -3.30 3.43 -15.14
C TYR A 55 -3.58 4.23 -16.46
N ALA A 56 -3.11 5.45 -16.66
CA ALA A 56 -3.06 6.15 -17.95
C ALA A 56 -2.00 7.28 -17.87
N SER A 57 -0.69 7.01 -17.93
CA SER A 57 0.07 6.35 -19.02
C SER A 57 0.10 4.81 -19.08
N LYS A 58 -0.78 4.12 -18.33
CA LYS A 58 -1.04 2.66 -18.31
C LYS A 58 -0.03 1.79 -17.57
N THR A 59 0.94 2.34 -16.87
CA THR A 59 1.94 1.54 -16.13
C THR A 59 1.78 1.74 -14.63
N VAL A 60 1.46 0.66 -13.93
CA VAL A 60 1.67 0.55 -12.48
C VAL A 60 3.18 0.66 -12.24
N SER A 61 3.57 1.40 -11.21
CA SER A 61 4.96 1.40 -10.82
C SER A 61 5.25 0.11 -10.07
N TYR A 62 6.33 -0.54 -10.45
CA TYR A 62 6.80 -1.74 -9.79
C TYR A 62 8.08 -1.41 -9.03
N ALA A 63 8.21 -1.97 -7.84
CA ALA A 63 9.45 -1.91 -7.08
C ALA A 63 9.89 -3.32 -6.68
N ASN A 64 11.21 -3.48 -6.65
CA ASN A 64 11.85 -4.60 -6.00
C ASN A 64 12.05 -4.24 -4.52
N ALA A 65 11.17 -4.70 -3.64
CA ALA A 65 11.42 -4.60 -2.21
C ALA A 65 12.54 -5.59 -1.84
N PRO A 66 13.72 -5.10 -1.44
CA PRO A 66 14.87 -5.96 -1.23
C PRO A 66 14.69 -6.85 0.00
N ALA A 67 15.46 -7.93 0.08
CA ALA A 67 15.55 -8.75 1.28
C ALA A 67 15.89 -7.89 2.52
N THR A 68 15.40 -8.30 3.69
CA THR A 68 15.67 -7.67 5.00
C THR A 68 17.17 -7.40 5.17
N GLY A 69 17.49 -6.21 5.69
CA GLY A 69 18.86 -5.76 5.92
C GLY A 69 19.55 -5.20 4.67
N GLY A 70 18.88 -5.24 3.51
CA GLY A 70 19.22 -4.43 2.36
C GLY A 70 18.84 -2.96 2.56
N ALA A 71 19.30 -2.08 1.66
CA ALA A 71 18.81 -0.70 1.63
C ALA A 71 17.36 -0.68 1.13
N LYS A 72 16.43 -0.17 1.94
CA LYS A 72 15.01 -0.05 1.57
C LYS A 72 14.84 0.62 0.20
N VAL A 73 13.82 0.24 -0.55
CA VAL A 73 13.49 0.87 -1.84
C VAL A 73 12.50 2.02 -1.63
N ALA A 74 12.75 3.17 -2.24
CA ALA A 74 11.79 4.28 -2.27
C ALA A 74 10.58 3.92 -3.15
N LEU A 75 9.38 4.22 -2.66
CA LEU A 75 8.12 4.14 -3.38
C LEU A 75 7.71 5.57 -3.78
N GLY A 76 8.38 6.12 -4.79
CA GLY A 76 8.20 7.51 -5.22
C GLY A 76 9.43 8.37 -4.98
N GLY A 77 9.23 9.68 -4.89
CA GLY A 77 10.26 10.66 -4.56
C GLY A 77 10.06 11.23 -3.15
N ASP A 78 11.15 11.60 -2.51
CA ASP A 78 11.13 12.17 -1.16
C ASP A 78 10.53 13.57 -1.14
N GLY A 79 9.86 13.92 -0.03
CA GLY A 79 9.25 15.24 0.17
C GLY A 79 8.12 15.56 -0.81
N VAL A 80 7.51 14.54 -1.41
CA VAL A 80 6.39 14.70 -2.35
C VAL A 80 5.09 14.33 -1.65
N ASP A 81 4.22 15.32 -1.44
CA ASP A 81 2.89 15.08 -0.90
C ASP A 81 2.03 14.25 -1.88
N HIS A 82 1.19 13.39 -1.32
CA HIS A 82 0.28 12.55 -2.10
C HIS A 82 -1.13 12.58 -1.50
N VAL A 83 -2.14 12.94 -2.29
CA VAL A 83 -3.55 12.84 -1.89
C VAL A 83 -4.04 11.39 -1.72
N MET A 84 -3.39 10.42 -2.37
CA MET A 84 -3.67 8.99 -2.18
C MET A 84 -2.47 8.12 -2.57
N VAL A 85 -2.22 7.08 -1.78
CA VAL A 85 -1.15 6.11 -1.99
C VAL A 85 -1.75 4.70 -1.99
N PHE A 86 -1.50 3.93 -3.03
CA PHE A 86 -1.84 2.51 -3.09
C PHE A 86 -0.57 1.67 -3.15
N ILE A 87 -0.46 0.66 -2.28
CA ILE A 87 0.69 -0.26 -2.24
C ILE A 87 0.16 -1.69 -2.10
N LYS A 88 0.68 -2.62 -2.89
CA LYS A 88 0.28 -4.02 -2.89
C LYS A 88 1.49 -4.94 -2.93
N HIS A 89 1.47 -5.92 -2.03
CA HIS A 89 2.34 -7.08 -2.12
C HIS A 89 1.73 -8.05 -3.13
N THR A 90 2.44 -8.34 -4.22
CA THR A 90 1.89 -9.15 -5.32
C THR A 90 1.67 -10.62 -4.96
N GLY A 91 2.28 -11.09 -3.87
CA GLY A 91 2.36 -12.51 -3.49
C GLY A 91 3.54 -13.25 -4.13
N PHE A 92 4.44 -12.55 -4.82
CA PHE A 92 5.56 -13.16 -5.54
C PHE A 92 6.91 -12.48 -5.26
N GLU A 93 7.99 -13.22 -5.49
CA GLU A 93 9.36 -12.68 -5.49
C GLU A 93 9.59 -11.79 -6.71
N TYR A 94 10.44 -10.76 -6.57
CA TYR A 94 10.75 -9.91 -7.71
C TYR A 94 11.70 -10.62 -8.69
N ASP A 95 11.30 -10.77 -9.96
CA ASP A 95 12.04 -11.49 -11.01
C ASP A 95 12.30 -10.66 -12.28
N SER A 96 12.43 -9.34 -12.15
CA SER A 96 12.41 -8.30 -13.22
C SER A 96 11.03 -7.74 -13.59
N GLY A 97 9.99 -8.19 -12.87
CA GLY A 97 8.65 -7.62 -12.94
C GLY A 97 7.84 -7.98 -11.69
N LEU A 98 6.64 -8.52 -11.91
CA LEU A 98 5.69 -8.85 -10.84
C LEU A 98 5.96 -10.19 -10.14
N GLY A 99 6.95 -10.94 -10.58
CA GLY A 99 7.24 -12.24 -10.02
C GLY A 99 6.39 -13.37 -10.59
N THR A 100 6.99 -14.56 -10.60
CA THR A 100 6.29 -15.83 -10.85
C THR A 100 6.49 -16.84 -9.73
N THR A 101 7.56 -16.71 -8.94
CA THR A 101 7.83 -17.52 -7.74
C THR A 101 7.02 -16.99 -6.56
N ALA A 102 6.22 -17.84 -5.92
CA ALA A 102 5.39 -17.44 -4.78
C ALA A 102 6.25 -17.00 -3.59
N ASN A 103 5.86 -15.91 -2.93
CA ASN A 103 6.51 -15.36 -1.75
C ASN A 103 5.50 -15.18 -0.62
N SER A 104 5.83 -15.69 0.57
CA SER A 104 5.01 -15.62 1.78
C SER A 104 5.58 -14.71 2.88
N GLN A 105 6.70 -14.03 2.62
CA GLN A 105 7.33 -13.07 3.52
C GLN A 105 6.48 -11.80 3.58
N GLY A 106 6.56 -11.05 4.68
CA GLY A 106 5.83 -9.79 4.81
C GLY A 106 6.51 -8.67 4.03
N LEU A 107 5.72 -7.80 3.40
CA LEU A 107 6.21 -6.54 2.85
C LEU A 107 6.14 -5.46 3.93
N VAL A 108 7.30 -5.02 4.44
CA VAL A 108 7.37 -3.93 5.41
C VAL A 108 7.33 -2.61 4.66
N VAL A 109 6.34 -1.78 4.98
CA VAL A 109 6.20 -0.43 4.43
C VAL A 109 6.48 0.58 5.53
N TYR A 110 7.40 1.49 5.26
CA TYR A 110 7.76 2.62 6.10
C TYR A 110 7.06 3.88 5.58
N ILE A 111 6.45 4.62 6.50
CA ILE A 111 5.79 5.90 6.25
C ILE A 111 6.58 6.98 7.00
N GLU A 112 7.56 7.56 6.34
CA GLU A 112 8.42 8.56 6.96
C GLU A 112 7.82 9.94 6.65
N THR A 113 6.95 10.49 7.50
CA THR A 113 6.42 11.86 7.31
C THR A 113 7.33 12.94 7.91
N SER A 114 8.23 12.54 8.80
CA SER A 114 9.32 13.33 9.37
C SER A 114 10.54 12.46 9.63
N ALA A 115 11.71 13.08 9.79
CA ALA A 115 12.97 12.37 10.03
C ALA A 115 12.92 11.48 11.28
N ASP A 116 12.18 11.90 12.31
CA ASP A 116 12.03 11.15 13.56
C ASP A 116 11.22 9.86 13.40
N LEU A 117 10.40 9.75 12.35
CA LEU A 117 9.51 8.61 12.11
C LEU A 117 10.10 7.53 11.22
N ALA A 118 11.28 7.74 10.64
CA ALA A 118 11.93 6.84 9.69
C ALA A 118 12.09 5.38 10.16
N THR A 119 12.10 5.16 11.48
CA THR A 119 12.28 3.83 12.08
C THR A 119 11.00 3.26 12.70
N TYR A 120 10.00 4.10 13.01
CA TYR A 120 8.89 3.73 13.88
C TYR A 120 7.54 3.64 13.16
N ALA A 121 7.31 4.48 12.16
CA ALA A 121 6.07 4.48 11.40
C ALA A 121 6.15 3.43 10.29
N LYS A 122 5.84 2.17 10.63
CA LYS A 122 5.81 1.07 9.66
C LYS A 122 4.71 0.06 9.93
N PHE A 123 4.30 -0.65 8.90
CA PHE A 123 3.37 -1.76 8.98
C PHE A 123 3.78 -2.83 7.96
N THR A 124 3.23 -4.03 8.13
CA THR A 124 3.55 -5.17 7.26
C THR A 124 2.33 -5.58 6.47
N ILE A 125 2.45 -5.61 5.15
CA ILE A 125 1.44 -6.12 4.22
C ILE A 125 1.74 -7.61 3.98
N PRO A 126 0.79 -8.54 4.22
CA PRO A 126 0.99 -9.95 3.92
C PRO A 126 0.97 -10.21 2.41
N ALA A 127 1.45 -11.38 1.97
CA ALA A 127 1.40 -11.81 0.57
C ALA A 127 -0.01 -11.68 -0.04
N GLY A 128 -0.11 -11.02 -1.19
CA GLY A 128 -1.38 -10.73 -1.87
C GLY A 128 -2.21 -9.60 -1.25
N GLY A 129 -1.78 -9.06 -0.10
CA GLY A 129 -2.43 -7.94 0.57
C GLY A 129 -2.14 -6.61 -0.10
N ALA A 130 -2.99 -5.62 0.19
CA ALA A 130 -2.84 -4.25 -0.29
C ALA A 130 -3.32 -3.24 0.76
N VAL A 131 -2.83 -2.01 0.65
CA VAL A 131 -3.24 -0.88 1.47
C VAL A 131 -3.52 0.33 0.58
N CYS A 132 -4.49 1.15 0.99
CA CYS A 132 -4.75 2.46 0.43
C CYS A 132 -4.65 3.47 1.57
N ILE A 133 -3.73 4.42 1.46
CA ILE A 133 -3.47 5.46 2.46
C ILE A 133 -4.04 6.76 1.90
N PRO A 134 -5.09 7.33 2.52
CA PRO A 134 -5.63 8.62 2.11
C PRO A 134 -4.72 9.73 2.64
N SER A 135 -4.29 10.62 1.75
CA SER A 135 -3.53 11.85 2.04
C SER A 135 -2.31 11.68 2.95
N ILE A 136 -1.12 11.89 2.39
CA ILE A 136 0.13 11.95 3.13
C ILE A 136 0.90 13.22 2.78
N THR A 137 1.46 13.84 3.81
CA THR A 137 2.38 14.98 3.69
C THR A 137 3.77 14.53 4.13
N LEU A 138 4.77 14.79 3.32
CA LEU A 138 6.15 14.34 3.55
C LEU A 138 7.07 15.55 3.75
N ALA A 139 7.84 15.56 4.84
CA ALA A 139 8.92 16.52 5.00
C ALA A 139 10.05 16.27 3.96
N ALA A 140 10.91 17.27 3.78
CA ALA A 140 12.11 17.11 2.95
C ALA A 140 12.94 15.90 3.42
N ASP A 141 13.46 15.13 2.47
CA ASP A 141 14.23 13.89 2.68
C ASP A 141 13.46 12.74 3.36
N CYS A 142 12.13 12.86 3.47
CA CYS A 142 11.27 11.81 4.02
C CYS A 142 10.41 11.20 2.91
N GLY A 143 10.09 9.91 3.04
CA GLY A 143 9.58 9.11 1.94
C GLY A 143 8.68 7.95 2.36
N LEU A 144 8.10 7.32 1.35
CA LEU A 144 7.51 5.99 1.47
C LEU A 144 8.56 4.97 1.06
N TRP A 145 8.81 3.97 1.90
CA TRP A 145 9.85 2.97 1.62
C TRP A 145 9.33 1.57 1.83
N ALA A 146 9.94 0.61 1.14
CA ALA A 146 9.61 -0.79 1.27
C ALA A 146 10.84 -1.69 1.41
N GLU A 147 10.69 -2.76 2.18
CA GLU A 147 11.60 -3.89 2.17
C GLU A 147 10.83 -5.19 2.47
N SER A 148 11.42 -6.32 2.15
CA SER A 148 10.95 -7.62 2.60
C SER A 148 11.29 -7.84 4.07
N ALA A 149 10.40 -8.48 4.81
CA ALA A 149 10.62 -8.94 6.18
C ALA A 149 11.48 -10.22 6.27
N GLY A 150 11.96 -10.74 5.13
CA GLY A 150 12.78 -11.95 5.09
C GLY A 150 13.88 -11.90 4.03
N ALA A 151 14.43 -13.07 3.71
CA ALA A 151 15.63 -13.20 2.87
C ALA A 151 15.36 -13.14 1.35
N ALA A 152 14.09 -13.12 0.92
CA ALA A 152 13.72 -13.03 -0.49
C ALA A 152 13.25 -11.62 -0.84
N THR A 153 13.45 -11.21 -2.08
CA THR A 153 12.86 -9.98 -2.62
C THR A 153 11.36 -10.13 -2.77
N ILE A 154 10.63 -9.01 -2.74
CA ILE A 154 9.19 -8.98 -2.96
C ILE A 154 8.89 -8.06 -4.14
N ALA A 155 8.06 -8.53 -5.07
CA ALA A 155 7.49 -7.66 -6.09
C ALA A 155 6.37 -6.81 -5.49
N VAL A 156 6.49 -5.49 -5.66
CA VAL A 156 5.55 -4.50 -5.14
C VAL A 156 4.89 -3.77 -6.29
N GLU A 157 3.55 -3.68 -6.25
CA GLU A 157 2.75 -2.81 -7.11
C GLU A 157 2.38 -1.55 -6.33
N TYR A 158 2.58 -0.36 -6.90
CA TYR A 158 2.15 0.87 -6.26
C TYR A 158 1.68 1.95 -7.22
N ALA A 159 0.84 2.85 -6.71
CA ALA A 159 0.37 4.05 -7.40
C ALA A 159 0.32 5.23 -6.41
N LEU A 160 0.81 6.38 -6.85
CA LEU A 160 0.93 7.60 -6.04
C LEU A 160 0.15 8.72 -6.73
N VAL A 161 -0.85 9.26 -6.04
CA VAL A 161 -1.67 10.38 -6.51
C VAL A 161 -1.19 11.65 -5.83
N LEU A 162 -0.75 12.64 -6.62
CA LEU A 162 -0.31 13.97 -6.16
C LEU A 162 -1.49 14.86 -5.81
#